data_AF-A0A7R8WQR4-F1
#
_entry.id   AF-A0A7R8WQR4-F1
#
_cell.length_a   1.000
_cell.length_b   1.000
_cell.length_c   1.000
_cell.angle_alpha   90.00
_cell.angle_beta   90.00
_cell.angle_gamma   90.00
#
_symmetry.space_group_name_H-M   'P 1'
#
loop_
_entity.id
_entity.type
_entity.pdbx_description
1 polymer ?
#
loop_
_entity_poly.entity_id
_entity_poly.type
_entity_poly.pdbx_seq_one_letter_code
_entity_poly.pdbx_strand_id
1 'polypeptide(L)'
;MTKLKRLSSEKGNLMQDTIFLVTSDHGFHLGEFSLPWDKRQPYEFDIRIPMVIAGPGIKQGVTVQAPVLTIDLAPTILDLASVDPSEWFDSMDGNSFLPLAMEVSSLINAEQMKWRDGFLIEYYGEGSHQHSTGENVSAECSERMMDPGLSNCNPSVQCKCQDASNNTFLCLRAMANDGQEWGSFKYCEFEDSEDFIESYDLDVDPFELDNQAIKGEADDFYISDERRQLLSSSLHKLSQCRRSSCRSHHFGDTSPY
;
A
#
# COMPACT_ATOMS: atom_id res chain seq x y z
N MET A 1 2.45 -28.28 2.26
CA MET A 1 1.29 -29.16 1.95
C MET A 1 1.02 -30.28 2.96
N THR A 2 2.00 -30.81 3.71
CA THR A 2 1.79 -31.94 4.64
C THR A 2 0.98 -31.60 5.91
N LYS A 3 1.02 -30.36 6.40
CA LYS A 3 0.26 -29.93 7.60
C LYS A 3 -1.25 -29.73 7.34
N LEU A 4 -1.64 -29.22 6.17
CA LEU A 4 -3.06 -29.03 5.82
C LEU A 4 -3.80 -30.37 5.70
N LYS A 5 -3.14 -31.43 5.20
CA LYS A 5 -3.70 -32.79 5.19
C LYS A 5 -4.01 -33.36 6.57
N ARG A 6 -3.38 -32.84 7.64
CA ARG A 6 -3.63 -33.29 9.02
C ARG A 6 -4.93 -32.73 9.59
N LEU A 7 -5.35 -31.54 9.13
CA LEU A 7 -6.62 -30.92 9.54
C LEU A 7 -7.84 -31.68 9.01
N SER A 8 -7.74 -32.31 7.83
CA SER A 8 -8.83 -33.13 7.29
C SER A 8 -8.98 -34.49 7.98
N SER A 9 -7.90 -35.07 8.52
CA SER A 9 -7.90 -36.46 9.00
C SER A 9 -8.13 -36.64 10.50
N GLU A 10 -7.75 -35.66 11.34
CA GLU A 10 -7.70 -35.89 12.80
C GLU A 10 -8.83 -35.20 13.61
N LYS A 11 -9.56 -34.22 13.06
CA LYS A 11 -10.50 -33.38 13.85
C LYS A 11 -11.87 -33.12 13.20
N GLY A 12 -12.36 -34.03 12.36
CA GLY A 12 -13.67 -33.93 11.72
C GLY A 12 -13.69 -32.84 10.65
N ASN A 13 -13.31 -33.20 9.42
CA ASN A 13 -13.41 -32.42 8.17
C ASN A 13 -13.39 -30.87 8.26
N LEU A 14 -12.53 -30.29 9.11
CA LEU A 14 -12.46 -28.84 9.35
C LEU A 14 -12.18 -28.04 8.07
N MET A 15 -11.63 -28.69 7.04
CA MET A 15 -11.42 -28.11 5.72
C MET A 15 -12.72 -27.63 5.05
N GLN A 16 -13.87 -28.21 5.39
CA GLN A 16 -15.18 -27.79 4.87
C GLN A 16 -15.82 -26.64 5.66
N ASP A 17 -15.25 -26.28 6.81
CA ASP A 17 -15.78 -25.25 7.71
C ASP A 17 -14.74 -24.15 8.02
N THR A 18 -13.60 -24.15 7.33
CA THR A 18 -12.49 -23.21 7.59
C THR A 18 -12.19 -22.39 6.33
N ILE A 19 -12.18 -21.07 6.50
CA ILE A 19 -11.57 -20.14 5.55
C ILE A 19 -10.13 -19.90 5.97
N PHE A 20 -9.19 -20.09 5.05
CA PHE A 20 -7.80 -19.75 5.21
C PHE A 20 -7.53 -18.41 4.55
N LEU A 21 -6.96 -17.48 5.30
CA LEU A 21 -6.43 -16.22 4.79
C LEU A 21 -4.96 -16.15 5.15
N VAL A 22 -4.10 -16.00 4.14
CA VAL A 22 -2.65 -15.88 4.29
C VAL A 22 -2.20 -14.59 3.64
N THR A 23 -1.48 -13.78 4.40
CA THR A 23 -0.97 -12.47 3.96
C THR A 23 0.36 -12.13 4.64
N SER A 24 0.99 -11.05 4.19
CA SER A 24 2.08 -10.37 4.93
C SER A 24 1.53 -9.09 5.60
N ASP A 25 2.32 -8.49 6.49
CA ASP A 25 2.09 -7.14 7.02
C ASP A 25 2.67 -6.06 6.09
N HIS A 26 3.81 -6.35 5.47
CA HIS A 26 4.49 -5.49 4.49
C HIS A 26 5.38 -6.32 3.54
N GLY A 27 5.93 -5.66 2.52
CA GLY A 27 6.98 -6.16 1.63
C GLY A 27 8.39 -5.99 2.21
N PHE A 28 9.44 -6.20 1.42
CA PHE A 28 10.82 -6.07 1.90
C PHE A 28 11.78 -5.96 0.71
N HIS A 29 12.65 -4.95 0.72
CA HIS A 29 13.75 -4.84 -0.22
C HIS A 29 15.05 -5.40 0.35
N LEU A 30 15.90 -5.91 -0.54
CA LEU A 30 17.20 -6.52 -0.25
C LEU A 30 18.36 -5.83 -0.97
N GLY A 31 18.10 -4.73 -1.67
CA GLY A 31 19.10 -3.95 -2.39
C GLY A 31 18.58 -3.21 -3.62
N GLU A 32 17.28 -3.33 -3.90
CA GLU A 32 16.56 -2.54 -4.90
C GLU A 32 16.91 -1.05 -4.73
N PHE A 33 17.14 -0.36 -5.86
CA PHE A 33 17.61 1.03 -5.91
C PHE A 33 18.86 1.35 -5.09
N SER A 34 19.69 0.33 -4.81
CA SER A 34 20.85 0.45 -3.92
C SER A 34 20.49 0.85 -2.48
N LEU A 35 19.24 0.67 -2.08
CA LEU A 35 18.78 0.89 -0.71
C LEU A 35 19.37 -0.19 0.23
N PRO A 36 19.59 0.12 1.51
CA PRO A 36 19.88 -0.88 2.51
C PRO A 36 18.62 -1.72 2.76
N TRP A 37 18.75 -3.02 2.99
CA TRP A 37 17.62 -3.92 3.26
C TRP A 37 16.62 -3.39 4.32
N ASP A 38 15.36 -3.20 3.94
CA ASP A 38 14.33 -2.65 4.83
C ASP A 38 12.92 -2.76 4.22
N LYS A 39 11.97 -1.96 4.71
CA LYS A 39 10.54 -1.94 4.35
C LYS A 39 9.87 -0.58 4.50
N ARG A 40 10.64 0.49 4.40
CA ARG A 40 10.24 1.87 4.76
C ARG A 40 10.06 2.78 3.55
N GLN A 41 9.90 2.22 2.36
CA GLN A 41 9.88 2.97 1.11
C GLN A 41 8.50 2.85 0.43
N PRO A 42 8.11 3.82 -0.40
CA PRO A 42 6.78 3.81 -1.04
C PRO A 42 6.66 2.83 -2.22
N TYR A 43 7.76 2.18 -2.60
CA TYR A 43 7.86 1.37 -3.81
C TYR A 43 7.11 0.04 -3.72
N GLU A 44 6.75 -0.53 -4.87
CA GLU A 44 5.94 -1.75 -4.98
C GLU A 44 6.54 -2.92 -4.18
N PHE A 45 7.86 -3.05 -4.10
CA PHE A 45 8.52 -4.12 -3.34
C PHE A 45 8.31 -4.03 -1.82
N ASP A 46 7.98 -2.85 -1.29
CA ASP A 46 7.73 -2.61 0.14
C ASP A 46 6.24 -2.62 0.47
N ILE A 47 5.39 -2.16 -0.45
CA ILE A 47 3.95 -2.03 -0.20
C ILE A 47 3.11 -3.21 -0.72
N ARG A 48 3.58 -3.93 -1.75
CA ARG A 48 2.81 -4.99 -2.40
C ARG A 48 3.07 -6.32 -1.73
N ILE A 49 2.05 -6.81 -1.04
CA ILE A 49 2.10 -8.07 -0.28
C ILE A 49 1.32 -9.19 -0.97
N PRO A 50 1.69 -10.46 -0.76
CA PRO A 50 0.84 -11.57 -1.18
C PRO A 50 -0.40 -11.63 -0.30
N MET A 51 -1.57 -11.87 -0.91
CA MET A 51 -2.79 -12.21 -0.19
C MET A 51 -3.47 -13.39 -0.88
N VAL A 52 -3.73 -14.45 -0.13
CA VAL A 52 -4.41 -15.66 -0.62
C VAL A 52 -5.53 -16.01 0.34
N ILE A 53 -6.75 -16.15 -0.21
CA ILE A 53 -7.92 -16.65 0.50
C ILE A 53 -8.39 -17.95 -0.13
N ALA A 54 -8.73 -18.94 0.70
CA ALA A 54 -9.21 -20.24 0.25
C ALA A 54 -10.16 -20.86 1.27
N GLY A 55 -11.19 -21.55 0.79
CA GLY A 55 -12.12 -22.29 1.63
C GLY A 55 -13.52 -22.37 1.01
N PRO A 56 -14.52 -22.78 1.79
CA PRO A 56 -15.90 -22.94 1.31
C PRO A 56 -16.45 -21.63 0.71
N GLY A 57 -17.06 -21.71 -0.48
CA GLY A 57 -17.69 -20.56 -1.16
C GLY A 57 -16.75 -19.54 -1.81
N ILE A 58 -15.43 -19.70 -1.65
CA ILE A 58 -14.41 -18.86 -2.31
C ILE A 58 -14.09 -19.41 -3.70
N LYS A 59 -14.05 -18.53 -4.71
CA LYS A 59 -13.69 -18.91 -6.08
C LYS A 59 -12.30 -19.54 -6.12
N GLN A 60 -12.17 -20.64 -6.86
CA GLN A 60 -10.90 -21.34 -7.03
C GLN A 60 -10.19 -20.90 -8.31
N GLY A 61 -8.86 -20.74 -8.22
CA GLY A 61 -8.02 -20.45 -9.40
C GLY A 61 -8.25 -19.08 -10.03
N VAL A 62 -8.85 -18.13 -9.28
CA VAL A 62 -9.11 -16.76 -9.73
C VAL A 62 -8.10 -15.82 -9.10
N THR A 63 -7.58 -14.89 -9.89
CA THR A 63 -6.80 -13.75 -9.43
C THR A 63 -7.67 -12.50 -9.49
N VAL A 64 -7.84 -11.83 -8.34
CA VAL A 64 -8.50 -10.53 -8.24
C VAL A 64 -7.46 -9.45 -8.56
N GLN A 65 -7.72 -8.63 -9.57
CA GLN A 65 -6.83 -7.52 -9.95
C GLN A 65 -7.18 -6.21 -9.23
N ALA A 66 -8.35 -6.10 -8.61
CA ALA A 66 -8.75 -4.89 -7.88
C ALA A 66 -7.89 -4.67 -6.63
N PRO A 67 -7.62 -3.42 -6.21
CA PRO A 67 -6.75 -3.12 -5.08
C PRO A 67 -7.39 -3.53 -3.74
N VAL A 68 -6.80 -4.52 -3.07
CA VAL A 68 -7.19 -4.97 -1.74
C VAL A 68 -6.10 -4.59 -0.74
N LEU A 69 -6.50 -4.05 0.41
CA LEU A 69 -5.60 -3.52 1.43
C LEU A 69 -5.67 -4.33 2.72
N THR A 70 -4.66 -4.23 3.58
CA THR A 70 -4.67 -4.88 4.90
C THR A 70 -5.80 -4.39 5.80
N ILE A 71 -6.24 -3.13 5.64
CA ILE A 71 -7.41 -2.57 6.35
C ILE A 71 -8.74 -3.24 5.96
N ASP A 72 -8.78 -3.95 4.83
CA ASP A 72 -9.96 -4.68 4.36
C ASP A 72 -10.11 -6.06 5.04
N LEU A 73 -9.08 -6.52 5.77
CA LEU A 73 -9.12 -7.82 6.44
C LEU A 73 -10.17 -7.86 7.55
N ALA A 74 -10.20 -6.84 8.41
CA ALA A 74 -11.15 -6.76 9.51
C ALA A 74 -12.62 -6.80 9.05
N PRO A 75 -13.08 -5.93 8.12
CA PRO A 75 -14.46 -5.99 7.64
C PRO A 75 -14.78 -7.30 6.89
N THR A 76 -13.82 -7.87 6.15
CA THR A 76 -13.99 -9.18 5.49
C THR A 76 -14.19 -10.32 6.51
N ILE A 77 -13.45 -10.31 7.62
CA ILE A 77 -13.60 -11.32 8.69
C ILE A 77 -14.96 -11.18 9.37
N LEU A 78 -15.42 -9.95 9.62
CA LEU A 78 -16.74 -9.68 10.21
C LEU A 78 -17.88 -10.15 9.29
N ASP A 79 -17.76 -9.90 7.99
CA ASP A 79 -18.72 -10.41 6.99
C ASP A 79 -18.73 -11.94 6.93
N LEU A 80 -17.56 -12.59 6.94
CA LEU A 80 -17.47 -14.06 7.00
C LEU A 80 -18.13 -14.62 8.26
N ALA A 81 -18.04 -13.88 9.38
CA ALA A 81 -18.69 -14.23 10.64
C ALA A 81 -20.20 -13.86 10.68
N SER A 82 -20.75 -13.31 9.59
CA SER A 82 -22.15 -12.86 9.50
C SER A 82 -22.53 -11.82 10.57
N VAL A 83 -21.58 -10.96 10.97
CA VAL A 83 -21.86 -9.80 11.82
C VAL A 83 -22.60 -8.76 10.99
N ASP A 84 -23.63 -8.13 11.55
CA ASP A 84 -24.42 -7.12 10.85
C ASP A 84 -23.52 -5.93 10.44
N PRO A 85 -23.48 -5.55 9.14
CA PRO A 85 -22.69 -4.41 8.66
C PRO A 85 -22.95 -3.11 9.43
N SER A 86 -24.17 -2.89 9.91
CA SER A 86 -24.51 -1.69 10.69
C SER A 86 -23.71 -1.54 11.98
N GLU A 87 -23.13 -2.63 12.51
CA GLU A 87 -22.30 -2.61 13.72
C GLU A 87 -20.87 -2.09 13.47
N TRP A 88 -20.36 -2.20 12.25
CA TRP A 88 -18.95 -1.88 11.94
C TRP A 88 -18.74 -0.97 10.72
N PHE A 89 -19.79 -0.70 9.94
CA PHE A 89 -19.68 0.05 8.70
C PHE A 89 -19.13 1.47 8.88
N ASP A 90 -19.42 2.12 10.01
CA ASP A 90 -18.89 3.46 10.32
C ASP A 90 -17.80 3.44 11.41
N SER A 91 -17.09 2.32 11.58
CA SER A 91 -15.97 2.22 12.53
C SER A 91 -14.63 1.88 11.89
N MET A 92 -14.61 1.54 10.60
CA MET A 92 -13.41 1.08 9.89
C MET A 92 -13.25 1.78 8.54
N ASP A 93 -12.02 2.01 8.09
CA ASP A 93 -11.72 2.62 6.79
C ASP A 93 -11.84 1.63 5.63
N GLY A 94 -11.61 0.34 5.89
CA GLY A 94 -11.65 -0.72 4.88
C GLY A 94 -13.05 -1.16 4.47
N ASN A 95 -13.12 -1.91 3.37
CA ASN A 95 -14.32 -2.60 2.87
C ASN A 95 -14.11 -4.11 2.89
N SER A 96 -15.18 -4.86 3.06
CA SER A 96 -15.12 -6.30 2.84
C SER A 96 -14.89 -6.61 1.36
N PHE A 97 -13.83 -7.35 1.06
CA PHE A 97 -13.53 -7.79 -0.32
C PHE A 97 -14.20 -9.12 -0.68
N LEU A 98 -15.05 -9.68 0.21
CA LEU A 98 -15.75 -10.94 -0.08
C LEU A 98 -16.55 -10.93 -1.39
N PRO A 99 -17.21 -9.84 -1.81
CA PRO A 99 -17.91 -9.85 -3.09
C PRO A 99 -16.95 -9.85 -4.29
N LEU A 100 -15.63 -9.68 -4.11
CA LEU A 100 -14.63 -9.95 -5.16
C LEU A 100 -14.21 -11.43 -5.18
N ALA A 101 -14.21 -12.07 -4.01
CA ALA A 101 -13.65 -13.41 -3.81
C ALA A 101 -14.67 -14.57 -3.89
N MET A 102 -15.94 -14.32 -3.59
CA MET A 102 -16.97 -15.37 -3.51
C MET A 102 -17.60 -15.72 -4.85
N GLU A 103 -18.04 -16.97 -5.02
CA GLU A 103 -18.72 -17.45 -6.24
C GLU A 103 -19.98 -16.64 -6.59
N VAL A 104 -20.74 -16.19 -5.59
CA VAL A 104 -22.01 -15.44 -5.76
C VAL A 104 -21.82 -14.05 -6.38
N SER A 105 -20.59 -13.55 -6.43
CA SER A 105 -20.25 -12.26 -7.06
C SER A 105 -20.63 -12.17 -8.54
N SER A 106 -20.77 -13.28 -9.26
CA SER A 106 -21.28 -13.27 -10.63
C SER A 106 -22.76 -12.85 -10.73
N LEU A 107 -23.47 -12.74 -9.61
CA LEU A 107 -24.84 -12.25 -9.51
C LEU A 107 -24.93 -10.77 -9.14
N ILE A 108 -23.83 -10.15 -8.74
CA ILE A 108 -23.75 -8.72 -8.44
C ILE A 108 -23.41 -8.02 -9.75
N ASN A 109 -24.21 -7.02 -10.15
CA ASN A 109 -23.90 -6.23 -11.33
C ASN A 109 -22.54 -5.54 -11.12
N ALA A 110 -21.60 -5.72 -12.05
CA ALA A 110 -20.28 -5.08 -12.02
C ALA A 110 -20.40 -3.53 -11.92
N GLU A 111 -21.44 -2.94 -12.52
CA GLU A 111 -21.74 -1.50 -12.39
C GLU A 111 -22.19 -1.09 -10.98
N GLN A 112 -22.71 -2.02 -10.18
CA GLN A 112 -23.13 -1.77 -8.79
C GLN A 112 -22.01 -2.02 -7.79
N MET A 113 -20.97 -2.76 -8.16
CA MET A 113 -19.83 -3.01 -7.29
C MET A 113 -18.80 -1.88 -7.40
N LYS A 114 -19.09 -0.76 -6.72
CA LYS A 114 -18.11 0.33 -6.55
C LYS A 114 -17.00 -0.15 -5.62
N TRP A 115 -15.89 -0.60 -6.21
CA TRP A 115 -14.65 -0.86 -5.49
C TRP A 115 -13.67 0.28 -5.74
N ARG A 116 -12.80 0.56 -4.78
CA ARG A 116 -11.82 1.63 -4.93
C ARG A 116 -10.88 1.34 -6.11
N ASP A 117 -10.49 2.38 -6.82
CA ASP A 117 -9.43 2.35 -7.84
C ASP A 117 -8.12 2.95 -7.33
N GLY A 118 -8.19 3.64 -6.19
CA GLY A 118 -7.09 4.31 -5.53
C GLY A 118 -6.98 4.00 -4.05
N PHE A 119 -5.78 4.15 -3.52
CA PHE A 119 -5.53 4.08 -2.09
C PHE A 119 -4.36 4.95 -1.64
N LEU A 120 -4.39 5.25 -0.35
CA LEU A 120 -3.38 5.99 0.37
C LEU A 120 -2.31 5.04 0.92
N ILE A 121 -1.05 5.47 0.83
CA ILE A 121 0.10 4.89 1.53
C ILE A 121 0.64 6.00 2.43
N GLU A 122 0.86 5.68 3.70
CA GLU A 122 1.40 6.62 4.67
C GLU A 122 2.61 6.00 5.36
N TYR A 123 3.65 6.79 5.54
CA TYR A 123 4.77 6.41 6.37
C TYR A 123 5.29 7.63 7.13
N TYR A 124 5.57 7.45 8.42
CA TYR A 124 6.12 8.49 9.29
C TYR A 124 7.54 8.10 9.69
N GLY A 125 8.51 8.90 9.25
CA GLY A 125 9.91 8.72 9.57
C GLY A 125 10.20 8.81 11.06
N GLU A 126 11.11 7.97 11.52
CA GLU A 126 11.52 7.92 12.94
C GLU A 126 12.59 8.97 13.30
N GLY A 127 12.92 9.87 12.37
CA GLY A 127 13.85 10.96 12.61
C GLY A 127 13.33 11.93 13.65
N SER A 128 14.18 12.35 14.59
CA SER A 128 13.87 13.43 15.53
C SER A 128 14.84 14.59 15.34
N HIS A 129 14.33 15.83 15.44
CA HIS A 129 15.19 17.03 15.55
C HIS A 129 16.02 17.05 16.85
N GLN A 130 15.83 16.08 17.74
CA GLN A 130 16.51 15.94 19.02
C GLN A 130 17.35 14.66 19.09
N HIS A 131 18.09 14.29 18.05
CA HIS A 131 19.12 13.24 18.23
C HIS A 131 20.44 13.82 18.71
N SER A 132 20.65 13.62 20.01
CA SER A 132 21.97 13.36 20.58
C SER A 132 22.72 12.37 19.69
N THR A 133 23.90 12.78 19.26
CA THR A 133 24.98 11.94 18.72
C THR A 133 24.92 10.49 19.21
N GLY A 134 24.49 9.54 18.37
CA GLY A 134 24.87 8.13 18.51
C GLY A 134 23.86 7.12 19.08
N GLU A 135 22.56 7.39 19.16
CA GLU A 135 21.62 6.36 19.67
C GLU A 135 21.24 5.26 18.65
N ASN A 136 21.39 5.47 17.34
CA ASN A 136 21.06 4.48 16.30
C ASN A 136 22.16 4.22 15.27
N VAL A 137 23.39 4.65 15.58
CA VAL A 137 24.58 4.39 14.76
C VAL A 137 25.51 3.49 15.58
N SER A 138 25.74 2.26 15.10
CA SER A 138 26.74 1.40 15.74
C SER A 138 28.08 2.12 15.80
N ALA A 139 28.85 1.90 16.87
CA ALA A 139 30.17 2.53 17.05
C ALA A 139 31.15 2.23 15.90
N GLU A 140 30.90 1.18 15.12
CA GLU A 140 31.67 0.81 13.92
C GLU A 140 31.31 1.66 12.69
N CYS A 141 30.13 2.28 12.68
CA CYS A 141 29.64 3.13 11.59
C CYS A 141 29.77 4.63 11.86
N SER A 142 30.00 5.02 13.11
CA SER A 142 30.10 6.43 13.53
C SER A 142 31.26 7.19 12.88
N GLU A 143 32.34 6.52 12.50
CA GLU A 143 33.49 7.15 11.83
C GLU A 143 33.22 7.49 10.35
N ARG A 144 32.20 6.88 9.74
CA ARG A 144 31.90 7.07 8.31
C ARG A 144 30.77 8.07 8.06
N MET A 145 30.00 8.46 9.07
CA MET A 145 28.72 9.15 8.84
C MET A 145 28.46 10.23 9.90
N MET A 146 28.30 11.47 9.41
CA MET A 146 28.10 12.70 10.21
C MET A 146 26.72 13.32 10.00
N ASP A 147 25.81 12.65 9.28
CA ASP A 147 24.48 13.19 9.02
C ASP A 147 23.52 12.84 10.17
N PRO A 148 22.99 13.84 10.91
CA PRO A 148 22.06 13.62 12.01
C PRO A 148 20.69 13.07 11.57
N GLY A 149 20.36 13.08 10.28
CA GLY A 149 19.09 12.56 9.75
C GLY A 149 19.06 11.05 9.49
N LEU A 150 20.17 10.35 9.71
CA LEU A 150 20.29 8.92 9.42
C LEU A 150 20.04 8.04 10.65
N SER A 151 19.39 6.89 10.44
CA SER A 151 19.13 5.89 11.46
C SER A 151 19.44 4.46 10.98
N ASN A 152 19.41 3.49 11.92
CA ASN A 152 19.49 2.06 11.65
C ASN A 152 20.73 1.64 10.83
N CYS A 153 21.88 2.28 11.08
CA CYS A 153 23.12 2.03 10.36
C CYS A 153 23.70 0.64 10.68
N ASN A 154 23.91 -0.20 9.66
CA ASN A 154 24.32 -1.59 9.87
C ASN A 154 25.72 -1.89 9.28
N PRO A 155 26.72 -2.25 10.13
CA PRO A 155 28.08 -2.59 9.68
C PRO A 155 28.15 -3.74 8.68
N SER A 156 27.22 -4.70 8.80
CA SER A 156 27.17 -5.90 7.92
C SER A 156 26.86 -5.54 6.46
N VAL A 157 26.31 -4.34 6.23
CA VAL A 157 26.03 -3.79 4.89
C VAL A 157 26.85 -2.52 4.65
N GLN A 158 28.12 -2.52 5.09
CA GLN A 158 29.08 -1.44 4.89
C GLN A 158 28.65 -0.10 5.50
N CYS A 159 27.89 -0.15 6.60
CA CYS A 159 27.37 1.03 7.28
C CYS A 159 26.39 1.85 6.44
N LYS A 160 25.67 1.22 5.50
CA LYS A 160 24.50 1.87 4.92
C LYS A 160 23.46 2.15 6.01
N CYS A 161 22.93 3.37 6.01
CA CYS A 161 21.90 3.83 6.94
C CYS A 161 20.62 4.14 6.17
N GLN A 162 19.52 4.24 6.92
CA GLN A 162 18.24 4.72 6.43
C GLN A 162 18.14 6.22 6.67
N ASP A 163 17.58 6.95 5.71
CA ASP A 163 17.12 8.32 5.97
C ASP A 163 15.88 8.23 6.87
N ALA A 164 15.97 8.76 8.08
CA ALA A 164 14.88 8.76 9.03
C ALA A 164 14.17 10.11 9.09
N SER A 165 14.87 11.18 8.69
CA SER A 165 14.39 12.55 8.79
C SER A 165 13.56 12.97 7.60
N ASN A 166 13.94 12.56 6.39
CA ASN A 166 13.23 12.93 5.16
C ASN A 166 12.36 11.78 4.60
N ASN A 167 12.26 10.68 5.34
CA ASN A 167 11.47 9.53 4.92
C ASN A 167 10.07 9.54 5.53
N THR A 168 9.47 10.71 5.74
CA THR A 168 8.03 10.83 6.02
C THR A 168 7.33 11.17 4.72
N PHE A 169 6.33 10.38 4.33
CA PHE A 169 5.66 10.60 3.04
C PHE A 169 4.20 10.17 3.06
N LEU A 170 3.44 10.80 2.17
CA LEU A 170 2.12 10.37 1.76
C LEU A 170 2.17 10.03 0.28
N CYS A 171 1.67 8.86 -0.10
CA CYS A 171 1.55 8.48 -1.49
C CYS A 171 0.15 8.07 -1.86
N LEU A 172 -0.14 8.31 -3.12
CA LEU A 172 -1.37 8.01 -3.80
C LEU A 172 -1.09 6.96 -4.87
N ARG A 173 -1.69 5.79 -4.74
CA ARG A 173 -1.53 4.67 -5.68
C ARG A 173 -2.87 4.37 -6.35
N ALA A 174 -2.89 4.41 -7.67
CA ALA A 174 -4.09 4.16 -8.48
C ALA A 174 -3.89 3.00 -9.44
N MET A 175 -4.83 2.06 -9.52
CA MET A 175 -4.73 0.94 -10.46
C MET A 175 -5.71 1.14 -11.63
N ALA A 176 -5.25 0.85 -12.84
CA ALA A 176 -6.11 0.91 -14.02
C ALA A 176 -7.31 -0.03 -13.86
N ASN A 177 -8.51 0.50 -14.07
CA ASN A 177 -9.76 -0.26 -14.14
C ASN A 177 -10.44 -0.01 -15.49
N ASP A 178 -11.28 -0.97 -15.92
CA ASP A 178 -12.02 -0.89 -17.19
C ASP A 178 -12.83 0.41 -17.26
N GLY A 179 -12.47 1.29 -18.20
CA GLY A 179 -13.15 2.57 -18.43
C GLY A 179 -12.52 3.81 -17.78
N GLN A 180 -11.40 3.69 -17.07
CA GLN A 180 -10.64 4.84 -16.55
C GLN A 180 -9.51 5.29 -17.49
N GLU A 181 -9.44 6.60 -17.73
CA GLU A 181 -8.41 7.22 -18.58
C GLU A 181 -7.07 7.47 -17.88
N TRP A 182 -6.99 7.29 -16.55
CA TRP A 182 -5.85 7.74 -15.75
C TRP A 182 -4.68 6.75 -15.67
N GLY A 183 -4.88 5.50 -16.09
CA GLY A 183 -3.88 4.42 -16.02
C GLY A 183 -3.51 4.01 -14.60
N SER A 184 -2.51 3.13 -14.48
CA SER A 184 -1.89 2.80 -13.20
C SER A 184 -0.81 3.82 -12.87
N PHE A 185 -0.86 4.47 -11.71
CA PHE A 185 0.17 5.42 -11.32
C PHE A 185 0.45 5.41 -9.83
N LYS A 186 1.58 6.04 -9.46
CA LYS A 186 1.94 6.42 -8.09
C LYS A 186 2.35 7.89 -8.04
N TYR A 187 1.95 8.59 -6.99
CA TYR A 187 2.30 9.98 -6.73
C TYR A 187 2.58 10.16 -5.24
N CYS A 188 3.75 10.65 -4.88
CA CYS A 188 4.23 10.76 -3.51
C CYS A 188 4.65 12.19 -3.19
N GLU A 189 4.26 12.70 -2.04
CA GLU A 189 4.78 13.94 -1.46
C GLU A 189 5.55 13.60 -0.19
N PHE A 190 6.82 14.00 -0.15
CA PHE A 190 7.70 13.80 1.00
C PHE A 190 7.66 15.03 1.89
N GLU A 191 7.59 14.80 3.20
CA GLU A 191 7.71 15.87 4.20
C GLU A 191 9.20 16.10 4.47
N ASP A 192 9.79 16.97 3.66
CA ASP A 192 11.19 17.37 3.74
C ASP A 192 11.36 18.89 3.54
N SER A 193 12.61 19.35 3.43
CA SER A 193 12.91 20.77 3.19
C SER A 193 13.02 21.15 1.70
N GLU A 194 12.83 20.19 0.80
CA GLU A 194 13.02 20.36 -0.65
C GLU A 194 11.71 20.28 -1.43
N ASP A 195 10.58 20.07 -0.75
CA ASP A 195 9.26 19.81 -1.34
C ASP A 195 9.36 18.67 -2.36
N PHE A 196 10.08 17.60 -2.00
CA PHE A 196 10.38 16.50 -2.92
C PHE A 196 9.11 15.71 -3.27
N ILE A 197 8.98 15.39 -4.56
CA ILE A 197 7.85 14.67 -5.11
C ILE A 197 8.35 13.59 -6.04
N GLU A 198 7.70 12.45 -5.96
CA GLU A 198 7.85 11.38 -6.94
C GLU A 198 6.54 11.09 -7.64
N SER A 199 6.60 10.83 -8.95
CA SER A 199 5.45 10.32 -9.67
C SER A 199 5.88 9.35 -10.77
N TYR A 200 5.16 8.23 -10.86
CA TYR A 200 5.45 7.15 -11.78
C TYR A 200 4.16 6.72 -12.50
N ASP A 201 4.23 6.62 -13.83
CA ASP A 201 3.24 5.91 -14.64
C ASP A 201 3.64 4.43 -14.67
N LEU A 202 2.90 3.61 -13.93
CA LEU A 202 3.23 2.21 -13.69
C LEU A 202 2.77 1.28 -14.82
N ASP A 203 2.03 1.80 -15.81
CA ASP A 203 1.73 1.05 -17.02
C ASP A 203 2.95 1.03 -17.97
N VAL A 204 3.82 2.04 -17.90
CA VAL A 204 5.04 2.15 -18.72
C VAL A 204 6.35 2.00 -17.93
N ASP A 205 6.36 2.40 -16.66
CA ASP A 205 7.48 2.26 -15.73
C ASP A 205 7.07 1.42 -14.50
N PRO A 206 6.88 0.09 -14.67
CA PRO A 206 6.43 -0.78 -13.59
C PRO A 206 7.48 -1.00 -12.49
N PHE A 207 8.70 -0.49 -12.68
CA PHE A 207 9.81 -0.62 -11.75
C PHE A 207 10.19 0.71 -11.10
N GLU A 208 9.44 1.79 -11.32
CA GLU A 208 9.58 3.06 -10.60
C GLU A 208 10.99 3.65 -10.75
N LEU A 209 11.55 3.61 -11.96
CA LEU A 209 12.91 4.04 -12.26
C LEU A 209 12.97 5.49 -12.75
N ASP A 210 11.91 5.98 -13.38
CA ASP A 210 11.90 7.25 -14.07
C ASP A 210 10.87 8.20 -13.44
N ASN A 211 11.30 9.00 -12.47
CA ASN A 211 10.44 9.96 -11.77
C ASN A 211 9.98 11.11 -12.70
N GLN A 212 8.69 11.12 -13.02
CA GLN A 212 8.03 12.10 -13.90
C GLN A 212 7.72 13.45 -13.22
N ALA A 213 7.99 13.60 -11.92
CA ALA A 213 7.79 14.85 -11.19
C ALA A 213 8.98 15.83 -11.32
N ILE A 214 10.17 15.34 -11.69
CA ILE A 214 11.39 16.15 -11.80
C ILE A 214 11.55 16.65 -13.24
N LYS A 215 11.31 17.94 -13.49
CA LYS A 215 11.56 18.58 -14.80
C LYS A 215 13.05 18.49 -15.20
N GLY A 216 13.40 17.55 -16.08
CA GLY A 216 14.62 17.54 -16.90
C GLY A 216 14.48 18.30 -18.23
N GLU A 217 15.42 18.11 -19.16
CA GLU A 217 15.58 18.95 -20.36
C GLU A 217 14.55 18.72 -21.49
N ALA A 218 13.82 17.60 -21.49
CA ALA A 218 12.80 17.29 -22.50
C ALA A 218 11.39 17.31 -21.90
N ASP A 219 10.56 18.29 -22.31
CA ASP A 219 9.24 18.61 -21.72
C ASP A 219 8.19 17.49 -21.77
N ASP A 220 8.35 16.48 -22.64
CA ASP A 220 7.29 15.47 -22.92
C ASP A 220 7.15 14.36 -21.86
N PHE A 221 8.02 14.32 -20.85
CA PHE A 221 8.06 13.23 -19.85
C PHE A 221 7.49 13.63 -18.47
N TYR A 222 7.06 14.89 -18.28
CA TYR A 222 6.66 15.38 -16.96
C TYR A 222 5.16 15.36 -16.74
N ILE A 223 4.78 15.12 -15.49
CA ILE A 223 3.40 15.38 -15.05
C ILE A 223 3.10 16.87 -15.22
N SER A 224 1.97 17.18 -15.84
CA SER A 224 1.53 18.58 -15.97
C SER A 224 1.24 19.20 -14.59
N ASP A 225 1.41 20.52 -14.48
CA ASP A 225 1.12 21.25 -13.23
C ASP A 225 -0.36 21.06 -12.81
N GLU A 226 -1.29 20.95 -13.78
CA GLU A 226 -2.71 20.65 -13.53
C GLU A 226 -2.88 19.25 -12.92
N ARG A 227 -2.25 18.23 -13.50
CA ARG A 227 -2.28 16.85 -12.96
C ARG A 227 -1.67 16.82 -11.55
N ARG A 228 -0.54 17.49 -11.33
CA ARG A 228 0.10 17.58 -10.01
C ARG A 228 -0.83 18.19 -8.96
N GLN A 229 -1.49 19.30 -9.24
CA GLN A 229 -2.43 19.94 -8.31
C GLN A 229 -3.64 19.05 -7.98
N LEU A 230 -4.16 18.33 -8.99
CA LEU A 230 -5.26 17.38 -8.79
C LEU A 230 -4.84 16.22 -7.89
N LEU A 231 -3.66 15.64 -8.12
CA LEU A 231 -3.13 14.52 -7.34
C LEU A 231 -2.83 14.95 -5.91
N SER A 232 -2.17 16.09 -5.70
CA SER A 232 -1.93 16.68 -4.38
C SER A 232 -3.24 16.90 -3.60
N SER A 233 -4.25 17.48 -4.26
CA SER A 233 -5.57 17.69 -3.64
C SER A 233 -6.25 16.36 -3.27
N SER A 234 -6.12 15.33 -4.12
CA SER A 234 -6.71 14.01 -3.87
C SER A 234 -5.99 13.28 -2.74
N LEU A 235 -4.66 13.36 -2.69
CA LEU A 235 -3.82 12.84 -1.62
C LEU A 235 -4.19 13.44 -0.26
N HIS A 236 -4.32 14.77 -0.19
CA HIS A 236 -4.70 15.47 1.04
C HIS A 236 -6.12 15.13 1.51
N LYS A 237 -7.07 14.95 0.57
CA LYS A 237 -8.42 14.49 0.91
C LYS A 237 -8.41 13.09 1.50
N LEU A 238 -7.64 12.18 0.90
CA LEU A 238 -7.52 10.80 1.37
C LEU A 238 -6.83 10.70 2.73
N SER A 239 -5.80 11.49 3.01
CA SER A 239 -5.15 11.47 4.34
C SER A 239 -6.04 11.95 5.48
N GLN A 240 -7.10 12.70 5.15
CA GLN A 240 -8.08 13.22 6.12
C GLN A 240 -9.36 12.39 6.24
N CYS A 241 -9.67 11.55 5.25
CA CYS A 241 -10.87 10.72 5.31
C CYS A 241 -10.81 9.79 6.52
N ARG A 242 -11.98 9.44 7.07
CA ARG A 242 -12.12 8.44 8.14
C ARG A 242 -13.38 7.61 7.92
N ARG A 243 -13.32 6.35 8.30
CA ARG A 243 -14.38 5.35 8.26
C ARG A 243 -15.01 5.24 6.87
N SER A 244 -16.32 5.32 6.81
CA SER A 244 -17.12 5.18 5.60
C SER A 244 -16.74 6.19 4.50
N SER A 245 -16.22 7.37 4.87
CA SER A 245 -15.76 8.37 3.89
C SER A 245 -14.53 7.92 3.08
N CYS A 246 -13.70 7.00 3.58
CA CYS A 246 -12.54 6.48 2.84
C CYS A 246 -12.87 5.40 1.82
N ARG A 247 -14.07 4.82 1.87
CA ARG A 247 -14.38 3.52 1.24
C ARG A 247 -14.66 3.59 -0.26
N SER A 248 -14.99 4.78 -0.77
CA SER A 248 -15.46 4.97 -2.16
C SER A 248 -14.64 6.00 -2.92
N HIS A 249 -13.36 6.13 -2.60
CA HIS A 249 -12.50 7.04 -3.36
C HIS A 249 -12.35 6.53 -4.79
N HIS A 250 -12.75 7.39 -5.73
CA HIS A 250 -12.58 7.21 -7.15
C HIS A 250 -11.82 8.41 -7.69
N PHE A 251 -10.74 8.15 -8.44
CA PHE A 251 -10.02 9.23 -9.10
C PHE A 251 -10.92 10.00 -10.06
N GLY A 252 -10.92 11.33 -9.91
CA GLY A 252 -11.77 12.25 -10.67
C GLY A 252 -13.11 12.56 -10.02
N ASP A 253 -13.45 11.96 -8.86
CA ASP A 253 -14.64 12.37 -8.10
C ASP A 253 -14.38 13.72 -7.39
N THR A 254 -15.00 14.77 -7.93
CA THR A 254 -14.91 16.13 -7.37
C THR A 254 -15.89 16.37 -6.22
N SER A 255 -16.71 15.38 -5.87
CA SER A 255 -17.73 15.53 -4.83
C SER A 255 -17.08 15.87 -3.47
N PRO A 256 -17.62 16.83 -2.71
CA PRO A 256 -17.22 17.03 -1.32
C PRO A 256 -17.69 15.84 -0.47
N TYR A 257 -16.86 15.43 0.51
CA TYR A 257 -17.25 14.50 1.57
C TYR A 257 -18.16 15.18 2.60
#